data_AF-A0A3P6CN90-F1
#
_entry.id   AF-A0A3P6CN90-F1
#
_cell.length_a   1.000
_cell.length_b   1.000
_cell.length_c   1.000
_cell.angle_alpha   90.00
_cell.angle_beta   90.00
_cell.angle_gamma   90.00
#
_symmetry.space_group_name_H-M   'P 1'
#
loop_
_entity.id
_entity.type
_entity.pdbx_description
1 polymer ?
#
loop_
_entity_poly.entity_id
_entity_poly.type
_entity_poly.pdbx_seq_one_letter_code
_entity_poly.pdbx_strand_id
1 'polypeptide(L)'
;MTHPHEEYSHMKELKKYNNMLRCIADAHYGIPTRCPCGGRIVDEVSPGKKFAGDFYTLPGRKYFTCDNFEDEVEGLLTRVDEMTAEIAELKDQLKHV
;
A
#
# COMPACT_ATOMS: atom_id res chain seq x y z
N MET A 1 31.89 26.89 -32.00
CA MET A 1 30.48 26.54 -32.27
C MET A 1 30.47 25.07 -32.59
N THR A 2 29.74 24.27 -31.81
CA THR A 2 29.52 22.85 -32.09
C THR A 2 28.80 22.71 -33.43
N HIS A 3 29.09 21.63 -34.17
CA HIS A 3 28.46 21.45 -35.48
C HIS A 3 26.95 21.25 -35.27
N PRO A 4 26.04 21.82 -36.10
CA PRO A 4 24.59 21.75 -35.88
C PRO A 4 24.03 20.33 -35.67
N HIS A 5 24.68 19.33 -36.27
CA HIS A 5 24.36 17.91 -36.07
C HIS A 5 24.66 17.41 -34.65
N GLU A 6 25.76 17.84 -34.04
CA GLU A 6 26.15 17.47 -32.68
C GLU A 6 25.18 18.07 -31.67
N GLU A 7 24.78 19.33 -31.87
CA GLU A 7 23.77 20.00 -31.05
C GLU A 7 22.41 19.30 -31.14
N TYR A 8 21.99 18.91 -32.35
CA TYR A 8 20.77 18.14 -32.55
C TYR A 8 20.81 16.76 -31.85
N SER A 9 21.93 16.04 -31.99
CA SER A 9 22.14 14.75 -31.34
C SER A 9 22.05 14.89 -29.81
N HIS A 10 22.74 15.89 -29.26
CA HIS A 10 22.72 16.16 -27.83
C HIS A 10 21.31 16.50 -27.31
N MET A 11 20.57 17.36 -28.03
CA MET A 11 19.18 17.68 -27.67
C MET A 11 18.26 16.46 -27.72
N LYS A 12 18.47 15.54 -28.67
CA LYS A 12 17.71 14.30 -28.77
C LYS A 12 17.94 13.39 -27.56
N GLU A 13 19.18 13.25 -27.11
CA GLU A 13 19.50 12.48 -25.91
C GLU A 13 18.94 13.13 -24.63
N LEU A 14 19.04 14.46 -24.50
CA LEU A 14 18.40 15.22 -23.43
C LEU A 14 16.89 15.01 -23.37
N LYS A 15 16.21 14.99 -24.54
CA LYS A 15 14.77 14.73 -24.61
C LYS A 15 14.44 13.31 -24.14
N LYS A 16 15.22 12.30 -24.54
CA LYS A 16 15.03 10.91 -24.08
C LYS A 16 15.20 10.81 -22.56
N TYR A 17 16.22 11.44 -22.01
CA TYR A 17 16.47 11.47 -20.56
C TYR A 17 15.31 12.12 -19.80
N ASN A 18 14.84 13.29 -20.24
CA ASN A 18 13.69 13.96 -19.62
C ASN A 18 12.39 13.16 -19.73
N ASN A 19 12.16 12.50 -20.88
CA ASN A 19 11.00 11.61 -21.03
C ASN A 19 11.08 10.43 -20.06
N MET A 20 12.25 9.84 -19.87
CA MET A 20 12.46 8.75 -18.92
C MET A 20 12.17 9.21 -17.48
N LEU A 21 12.69 10.38 -17.06
CA LEU A 21 12.39 10.94 -15.73
C LEU A 21 10.89 11.19 -15.54
N ARG A 22 10.20 11.68 -16.58
CA ARG A 22 8.74 11.87 -16.52
C ARG A 22 8.00 10.55 -16.36
N CYS A 23 8.37 9.51 -17.10
CA CYS A 23 7.78 8.19 -16.91
C CYS A 23 7.97 7.65 -15.49
N ILE A 24 9.14 7.88 -14.88
CA ILE A 24 9.40 7.51 -13.48
C ILE A 24 8.48 8.32 -12.55
N ALA A 25 8.41 9.64 -12.73
CA ALA A 25 7.57 10.51 -11.90
C ALA A 25 6.09 10.13 -11.99
N ASP A 26 5.59 9.86 -13.20
CA ASP A 26 4.21 9.43 -13.44
C ASP A 26 3.92 8.05 -12.80
N ALA A 27 4.89 7.13 -12.83
CA ALA A 27 4.77 5.82 -12.18
C ALA A 27 4.75 5.91 -10.65
N HIS A 28 5.45 6.89 -10.07
CA HIS A 28 5.44 7.14 -8.63
C HIS A 28 4.28 8.04 -8.18
N TYR A 29 3.61 8.72 -9.11
CA TYR A 29 2.51 9.61 -8.78
C TYR A 29 1.35 8.84 -8.13
N GLY A 30 0.95 9.28 -6.94
CA GLY A 30 -0.11 8.63 -6.16
C GLY A 30 0.33 7.42 -5.34
N ILE A 31 1.61 7.00 -5.40
CA ILE A 31 2.15 6.01 -4.48
C ILE A 31 2.36 6.68 -3.12
N PRO A 32 1.66 6.25 -2.06
CA PRO A 32 1.82 6.88 -0.75
C PRO A 32 3.21 6.58 -0.17
N THR A 33 3.86 7.60 0.39
CA THR A 33 5.20 7.47 1.02
C THR A 33 5.12 7.29 2.54
N ARG A 34 3.96 7.60 3.15
CA ARG A 34 3.67 7.45 4.57
C ARG A 34 2.21 7.05 4.78
N CYS A 35 1.96 6.27 5.83
CA CYS A 35 0.61 5.93 6.25
C CYS A 35 -0.08 7.20 6.79
N PRO A 36 -1.40 7.38 6.59
CA PRO A 36 -2.17 8.42 7.28
C PRO A 36 -2.04 8.39 8.81
N CYS A 37 -1.79 7.21 9.38
CA CYS A 37 -1.49 6.99 10.79
C CYS A 37 -0.10 7.51 11.23
N GLY A 38 0.75 7.97 10.30
CA GLY A 38 2.13 8.39 10.56
C GLY A 38 3.17 7.27 10.50
N GLY A 39 2.74 6.01 10.46
CA GLY A 39 3.59 4.82 10.32
C GLY A 39 4.27 4.69 8.95
N ARG A 40 5.23 3.76 8.87
CA ARG A 40 5.91 3.45 7.60
C ARG A 40 4.93 2.69 6.70
N ILE A 41 5.00 2.96 5.39
CA ILE A 41 4.37 2.09 4.40
C ILE A 41 5.35 0.97 4.06
N VAL A 42 4.89 -0.26 4.25
CA VAL A 42 5.54 -1.46 3.73
C VAL A 42 5.28 -1.51 2.23
N ASP A 43 6.34 -1.43 1.43
CA ASP A 43 6.34 -1.44 -0.04
C ASP A 43 7.17 -2.61 -0.61
N GLU A 44 7.47 -3.59 0.25
CA GLU A 44 8.27 -4.76 -0.05
C GLU A 44 7.57 -5.69 -1.05
N VAL A 45 8.36 -6.38 -1.85
CA VAL A 45 7.84 -7.39 -2.78
C VAL A 45 7.34 -8.58 -1.96
N SER A 46 6.10 -9.00 -2.23
CA SER A 46 5.51 -10.12 -1.52
C SER A 46 6.37 -11.38 -1.68
N PRO A 47 6.92 -11.95 -0.59
CA PRO A 47 7.73 -13.17 -0.65
C PRO A 47 6.89 -14.42 -0.91
N GLY A 48 5.57 -14.33 -0.68
CA GLY A 48 4.61 -15.42 -0.78
C GLY A 48 3.19 -14.88 -0.61
N LYS A 49 2.18 -15.70 -0.85
CA LYS A 49 0.79 -15.31 -0.60
C LYS A 49 0.59 -15.08 0.90
N LYS A 50 0.36 -13.83 1.33
CA LYS A 50 0.20 -13.50 2.76
C LYS A 50 -1.13 -14.03 3.32
N PHE A 51 -2.21 -13.90 2.57
CA PHE A 51 -3.54 -14.33 3.00
C PHE A 51 -4.15 -15.31 2.00
N ALA A 52 -4.81 -16.36 2.52
CA ALA A 52 -5.56 -17.28 1.67
C ALA A 52 -6.67 -16.51 0.92
N GLY A 53 -6.66 -16.62 -0.41
CA GLY A 53 -7.59 -15.89 -1.29
C GLY A 53 -7.15 -14.48 -1.72
N ASP A 54 -6.11 -13.89 -1.13
CA ASP A 54 -5.70 -12.52 -1.47
C ASP A 54 -4.88 -12.47 -2.78
N PHE A 55 -5.41 -11.71 -3.75
CA PHE A 55 -4.79 -11.46 -5.05
C PHE A 55 -3.69 -10.40 -4.98
N TYR A 56 -3.79 -9.45 -4.06
CA TYR A 56 -2.88 -8.31 -3.97
C TYR A 56 -1.52 -8.70 -3.37
N THR A 57 -1.47 -9.77 -2.57
CA THR A 57 -0.23 -10.31 -1.98
C THR A 57 0.36 -11.49 -2.76
N LEU A 58 0.00 -11.67 -4.03
CA LEU A 58 0.62 -12.69 -4.88
C LEU A 58 2.15 -12.48 -4.98
N PRO A 59 2.94 -13.57 -5.06
CA PRO A 59 4.40 -13.47 -5.17
C PRO A 59 4.83 -12.54 -6.30
N GLY A 60 5.81 -11.67 -6.02
CA GLY A 60 6.35 -10.73 -7.01
C GLY A 60 5.56 -9.42 -7.18
N ARG A 61 4.42 -9.25 -6.51
CA ARG A 61 3.71 -7.97 -6.45
C ARG A 61 4.17 -7.13 -5.26
N LYS A 62 4.23 -5.82 -5.46
CA LYS A 62 4.33 -4.85 -4.36
C LYS A 62 2.92 -4.51 -3.88
N TYR A 63 2.71 -4.56 -2.57
CA TYR A 63 1.53 -4.01 -1.92
C TYR A 63 1.97 -2.85 -1.02
N PHE A 64 1.08 -1.89 -0.78
CA PHE A 64 1.32 -0.75 0.09
C PHE A 64 0.43 -0.90 1.32
N THR A 65 1.02 -1.17 2.47
CA THR A 65 0.27 -1.44 3.71
C THR A 65 0.95 -0.76 4.89
N CYS A 66 0.17 -0.36 5.89
CA CYS A 66 0.67 0.17 7.15
C CYS A 66 1.48 -0.92 7.88
N ASP A 67 2.60 -0.55 8.49
CA ASP A 67 3.38 -1.43 9.37
C ASP A 67 2.58 -1.97 10.56
N ASN A 68 1.66 -1.16 11.10
CA ASN A 68 0.83 -1.50 12.26
C ASN A 68 -0.54 -2.11 11.89
N PHE A 69 -0.78 -2.44 10.61
CA PHE A 69 -2.09 -2.94 10.18
C PHE A 69 -2.51 -4.22 10.92
N GLU A 70 -1.58 -5.13 11.18
CA GLU A 70 -1.87 -6.39 11.88
C GLU A 70 -2.31 -6.13 13.33
N ASP A 71 -1.64 -5.23 14.04
CA ASP A 71 -2.00 -4.81 15.40
C ASP A 71 -3.38 -4.14 15.44
N GLU A 72 -3.70 -3.30 14.45
CA GLU A 72 -5.02 -2.68 14.33
C GLU A 72 -6.12 -3.73 14.13
N VAL A 73 -5.88 -4.72 13.26
CA VAL A 73 -6.82 -5.82 13.02
C VAL A 73 -7.00 -6.66 14.28
N GLU A 74 -5.93 -7.01 14.98
CA GLU A 74 -6.01 -7.77 16.23
C GLU A 74 -6.83 -7.02 17.28
N GLY A 75 -6.57 -5.73 17.49
CA GLY A 75 -7.32 -4.92 18.44
C GLY A 75 -8.81 -4.77 18.07
N LEU A 76 -9.14 -4.73 16.77
CA LEU A 76 -10.52 -4.73 16.31
C LEU A 76 -11.21 -6.08 16.58
N LEU A 77 -10.53 -7.20 16.34
CA LEU A 77 -11.06 -8.53 16.62
C LEU A 77 -11.39 -8.69 18.10
N THR A 78 -10.49 -8.26 19.00
CA THR A 78 -10.75 -8.29 20.45
C THR A 78 -12.02 -7.53 20.82
N ARG A 79 -12.22 -6.33 20.29
CA ARG A 79 -13.44 -5.54 20.55
C ARG A 79 -14.70 -6.21 20.01
N VAL A 80 -14.61 -6.89 18.87
CA VAL A 80 -15.74 -7.64 18.31
C VAL A 80 -16.10 -8.82 19.20
N ASP A 81 -15.11 -9.51 19.77
CA ASP A 81 -15.35 -10.61 20.71
C ASP A 81 -16.01 -10.11 22.00
N GLU A 82 -15.52 -8.99 22.55
CA GLU A 82 -16.12 -8.32 23.73
C GLU A 82 -17.58 -7.94 23.46
N MET A 83 -17.85 -7.25 22.35
CA MET A 83 -19.22 -6.89 21.96
C MET A 83 -20.11 -8.13 21.76
N THR A 84 -19.56 -9.21 21.21
CA THR A 84 -20.30 -10.46 21.01
C THR A 84 -20.70 -11.10 22.33
N ALA A 85 -19.81 -11.07 23.33
CA ALA A 85 -20.11 -11.55 24.68
C ALA A 85 -21.19 -10.68 25.37
N GLU A 86 -21.06 -9.35 25.30
CA GLU A 86 -22.07 -8.43 25.85
C GLU A 86 -23.46 -8.66 25.22
N ILE A 87 -23.52 -8.82 23.90
CA ILE A 87 -24.77 -9.13 23.19
C ILE A 87 -25.35 -10.45 23.66
N ALA A 88 -24.52 -11.47 23.91
CA ALA A 88 -24.98 -12.77 24.40
C ALA A 88 -25.60 -12.66 25.81
N GLU A 89 -24.97 -11.91 26.71
CA GLU A 89 -25.47 -11.65 28.07
C GLU A 89 -26.77 -10.86 28.06
N LEU A 90 -26.83 -9.75 27.31
CA LEU A 90 -28.04 -8.94 27.18
C LEU A 90 -29.20 -9.74 26.58
N LYS A 91 -28.91 -10.58 25.59
CA LYS A 91 -29.89 -11.47 24.98
C LYS A 91 -30.40 -12.52 25.98
N ASP A 92 -29.56 -12.98 26.90
CA ASP A 92 -29.97 -13.93 27.93
C ASP A 92 -30.86 -13.27 28.99
N GLN A 93 -30.47 -12.08 29.46
CA GLN A 93 -31.29 -11.28 30.37
C GLN A 93 -32.69 -11.01 29.79
N LEU A 94 -32.78 -10.69 28.49
CA LEU A 94 -34.05 -10.44 27.82
C LEU A 94 -34.98 -11.67 27.76
N LYS A 95 -34.45 -12.90 27.77
CA LYS A 95 -35.28 -14.13 27.83
C LYS A 95 -35.98 -14.30 29.18
N HIS A 96 -35.47 -13.62 30.22
CA HIS A 96 -35.94 -13.72 31.59
C HIS A 96 -36.81 -12.52 32.02
N VAL A 97 -37.15 -11.63 31.07
CA VAL A 97 -38.14 -10.55 31.21
C VAL A 97 -39.46 -10.98 30.59
#